data_AF-A0A522UYD8-F1
#
_entry.id   AF-A0A522UYD8-F1
#
_cell.length_a   1.000
_cell.length_b   1.000
_cell.length_c   1.000
_cell.angle_alpha   90.00
_cell.angle_beta   90.00
_cell.angle_gamma   90.00
#
_symmetry.space_group_name_H-M   'P 1'
#
loop_
_entity.id
_entity.type
_entity.pdbx_description
1 polymer ?
#
loop_
_entity_poly.entity_id
_entity_poly.type
_entity_poly.pdbx_seq_one_letter_code
_entity_poly.pdbx_strand_id
1 'polypeptide(L)'
;MKKKEGLIDKKFLAEEKQQWGKGTVICHSWAEFEKLSEETPEGFVSPGGAADALGVSRVYINQLEKEGKIRAYRIIVDDKLKGSEPFWVRVFMPTKNVFIMIPSEDIAKIKEEMINKAEAKIKKLRGKK
;
A
#
# COMPACT_ATOMS: atom_id res chain seq x y z
N MET A 1 -26.97 12.83 3.39
CA MET A 1 -27.46 11.46 3.65
C MET A 1 -26.29 10.49 3.66
N LYS A 2 -25.99 9.82 4.78
CA LYS A 2 -25.04 8.69 4.77
C LYS A 2 -25.67 7.57 3.93
N LYS A 3 -25.07 7.21 2.79
CA LYS A 3 -25.49 6.02 2.02
C LYS A 3 -25.35 4.81 2.94
N LYS A 4 -26.39 3.98 3.07
CA LYS A 4 -26.29 2.71 3.79
C LYS A 4 -25.26 1.83 3.05
N GLU A 5 -24.23 1.37 3.75
CA GLU A 5 -23.24 0.44 3.21
C GLU A 5 -23.92 -0.87 2.78
N GLY A 6 -23.68 -1.28 1.53
CA GLY A 6 -24.20 -2.53 1.00
C GLY A 6 -23.46 -3.74 1.56
N LEU A 7 -24.07 -4.92 1.43
CA LEU A 7 -23.47 -6.20 1.83
C LEU A 7 -22.11 -6.47 1.14
N ILE A 8 -21.97 -6.00 -0.10
CA ILE A 8 -20.76 -6.17 -0.92
C ILE A 8 -19.63 -5.27 -0.42
N ASP A 9 -19.95 -4.03 -0.02
CA ASP A 9 -18.96 -3.13 0.58
C ASP A 9 -18.41 -3.71 1.88
N LYS A 10 -19.28 -4.34 2.69
CA LYS A 10 -18.87 -5.02 3.93
C LYS A 10 -17.95 -6.21 3.66
N LYS A 11 -18.28 -7.05 2.65
CA LYS A 11 -17.43 -8.18 2.26
C LYS A 11 -16.08 -7.72 1.72
N PHE A 12 -16.09 -6.75 0.80
CA PHE A 12 -14.89 -6.15 0.25
C PHE A 12 -13.97 -5.59 1.34
N LEU A 13 -14.51 -4.80 2.27
CA LEU A 13 -13.72 -4.27 3.39
C LEU A 13 -13.21 -5.36 4.35
N ALA A 14 -13.94 -6.46 4.52
CA ALA A 14 -13.49 -7.59 5.33
C ALA A 14 -12.32 -8.32 4.67
N GLU A 15 -12.34 -8.50 3.35
CA GLU A 15 -11.24 -9.08 2.57
C GLU A 15 -10.02 -8.15 2.57
N GLU A 16 -10.20 -6.85 2.37
CA GLU A 16 -9.13 -5.86 2.47
C GLU A 16 -8.47 -5.86 3.84
N LYS A 17 -9.26 -5.96 4.92
CA LYS A 17 -8.75 -6.05 6.29
C LYS A 17 -7.81 -7.23 6.53
N GLN A 18 -8.00 -8.35 5.83
CA GLN A 18 -7.09 -9.50 5.96
C GLN A 18 -5.71 -9.23 5.35
N GLN A 19 -5.61 -8.24 4.47
CA GLN A 19 -4.34 -7.84 3.86
C GLN A 19 -3.59 -6.80 4.67
N TRP A 20 -4.22 -6.22 5.70
CA TRP A 20 -3.59 -5.18 6.51
C TRP A 20 -2.44 -5.75 7.34
N GLY A 21 -1.34 -5.01 7.34
CA GLY A 21 -0.13 -5.29 8.07
C GLY A 21 0.08 -4.36 9.25
N LYS A 22 1.20 -4.56 9.96
CA LYS A 22 1.61 -3.68 11.07
C LYS A 22 1.89 -2.25 10.60
N GLY A 23 2.31 -2.06 9.36
CA GLY A 23 2.58 -0.75 8.76
C GLY A 23 1.38 -0.09 8.08
N THR A 24 0.20 -0.71 8.12
CA THR A 24 -0.98 -0.16 7.45
C THR A 24 -1.52 1.05 8.19
N VAL A 25 -1.75 2.14 7.45
CA VAL A 25 -2.46 3.34 7.92
C VAL A 25 -3.71 3.51 7.08
N ILE A 26 -4.88 3.58 7.72
CA ILE A 26 -6.16 3.72 7.01
C ILE A 26 -6.54 5.18 6.89
N CYS A 27 -6.78 5.63 5.67
CA CYS A 27 -7.35 6.94 5.38
C CYS A 27 -8.79 6.74 4.87
N HIS A 28 -9.77 7.27 5.59
CA HIS A 28 -11.18 7.18 5.23
C HIS A 28 -11.63 8.27 4.24
N SER A 29 -10.71 9.15 3.84
CA SER A 29 -10.94 10.17 2.82
C SER A 29 -9.63 10.63 2.17
N TRP A 30 -9.76 11.26 1.00
CA TRP A 30 -8.63 11.96 0.36
C TRP A 30 -8.06 13.06 1.25
N ALA A 31 -8.91 13.80 1.95
CA ALA A 31 -8.47 14.89 2.84
C ALA A 31 -7.63 14.37 4.04
N GLU A 32 -7.92 13.16 4.55
CA GLU A 32 -7.08 12.53 5.58
C GLU A 32 -5.70 12.15 5.01
N PHE A 33 -5.66 11.64 3.77
CA PHE A 33 -4.41 11.36 3.10
C PHE A 33 -3.61 12.63 2.80
N GLU A 34 -4.24 13.70 2.30
CA GLU A 34 -3.57 14.96 1.98
C GLU A 34 -2.84 15.53 3.20
N LYS A 35 -3.47 15.53 4.38
CA LYS A 35 -2.83 15.95 5.64
C LYS A 35 -1.59 15.12 5.99
N LEU A 36 -1.67 13.80 5.82
CA LEU A 36 -0.52 12.91 6.05
C LEU A 36 0.57 13.08 4.99
N SER A 37 0.17 13.48 3.77
CA SER A 37 1.09 13.70 2.65
C SER A 37 1.94 14.96 2.83
N GLU A 38 1.42 15.99 3.50
CA GLU A 38 2.16 17.20 3.82
C GLU A 38 3.39 16.94 4.69
N GLU A 39 3.36 15.88 5.50
CA GLU A 39 4.47 15.47 6.37
C GLU A 39 5.53 14.63 5.64
N THR A 40 5.30 14.25 4.38
CA THR A 40 6.16 13.33 3.61
C THR A 40 6.76 14.02 2.38
N PRO A 41 7.91 14.71 2.50
CA PRO A 41 8.46 15.56 1.44
C PRO A 41 8.95 14.79 0.21
N GLU A 42 9.29 13.51 0.35
CA GLU A 42 9.80 12.67 -0.75
C GLU A 42 8.67 12.02 -1.59
N GLY A 43 7.41 12.34 -1.28
CA GLY A 43 6.25 11.84 -2.01
C GLY A 43 5.97 10.35 -1.77
N PHE A 44 5.18 9.79 -2.68
CA PHE A 44 4.60 8.46 -2.55
C PHE A 44 4.74 7.64 -3.82
N VAL A 45 4.84 6.33 -3.65
CA VAL A 45 4.85 5.35 -4.73
C VAL A 45 3.74 4.32 -4.53
N SER A 46 3.23 3.77 -5.63
CA SER A 46 2.33 2.61 -5.58
C SER A 46 3.10 1.34 -5.19
N PRO A 47 2.43 0.26 -4.74
CA PRO A 47 3.10 -1.02 -4.48
C PRO A 47 3.88 -1.56 -5.69
N GLY A 48 3.44 -1.26 -6.91
CA GLY A 48 4.20 -1.57 -8.13
C GLY A 48 5.48 -0.76 -8.24
N GLY A 49 5.38 0.57 -8.10
CA GLY A 49 6.55 1.44 -8.15
C GLY A 49 7.57 1.14 -7.04
N ALA A 50 7.10 0.79 -5.84
CA ALA A 50 7.96 0.34 -4.74
C ALA A 50 8.71 -0.96 -5.06
N ALA A 51 8.02 -1.92 -5.67
CA ALA A 51 8.61 -3.18 -6.09
C ALA A 51 9.70 -2.96 -7.14
N ASP A 52 9.42 -2.12 -8.13
CA ASP A 52 10.37 -1.76 -9.19
C ASP A 52 11.59 -1.02 -8.63
N ALA A 53 11.38 -0.08 -7.69
CA ALA A 53 12.46 0.71 -7.07
C ALA A 53 13.46 -0.13 -6.26
N LEU A 54 12.99 -1.24 -5.67
CA LEU A 54 13.80 -2.20 -4.91
C LEU A 54 14.29 -3.38 -5.75
N GLY A 55 13.77 -3.57 -6.97
CA GLY A 55 14.05 -4.76 -7.79
C GLY A 55 13.52 -6.05 -7.17
N VAL A 56 12.36 -6.00 -6.52
CA VAL A 56 11.74 -7.13 -5.79
C VAL A 56 10.32 -7.38 -6.28
N SER A 57 9.70 -8.48 -5.83
CA SER A 57 8.30 -8.75 -6.15
C SER A 57 7.34 -7.89 -5.31
N ARG A 58 6.13 -7.61 -5.84
CA ARG A 58 5.06 -6.96 -5.07
C ARG A 58 4.69 -7.73 -3.79
N VAL A 59 4.83 -9.05 -3.80
CA VAL A 59 4.60 -9.90 -2.62
C VAL A 59 5.56 -9.53 -1.49
N TYR A 60 6.82 -9.23 -1.81
CA TYR A 60 7.79 -8.78 -0.82
C TYR A 60 7.43 -7.41 -0.24
N ILE A 61 6.90 -6.48 -1.05
CA ILE A 61 6.38 -5.19 -0.55
C ILE A 61 5.24 -5.42 0.47
N ASN A 62 4.28 -6.30 0.16
CA ASN A 62 3.22 -6.66 1.09
C ASN A 62 3.78 -7.30 2.38
N GLN A 63 4.83 -8.13 2.27
CA GLN A 63 5.50 -8.69 3.44
C GLN A 63 6.14 -7.60 4.31
N LEU A 64 6.82 -6.60 3.70
CA LEU A 64 7.39 -5.47 4.44
C LEU A 64 6.32 -4.66 5.18
N GLU A 65 5.15 -4.43 4.57
CA GLU A 65 3.98 -3.80 5.22
C GLU A 65 3.50 -4.66 6.41
N LYS A 66 3.35 -5.98 6.21
CA LYS A 66 2.94 -6.93 7.26
C LYS A 66 3.89 -6.96 8.45
N GLU A 67 5.18 -6.84 8.18
CA GLU A 67 6.21 -6.79 9.21
C GLU A 67 6.32 -5.41 9.89
N GLY A 68 5.72 -4.36 9.31
CA GLY A 68 5.79 -2.99 9.82
C GLY A 68 7.10 -2.28 9.48
N LYS A 69 7.82 -2.77 8.47
CA LYS A 69 9.07 -2.19 7.99
C LYS A 69 8.87 -0.99 7.06
N ILE A 70 7.72 -0.92 6.42
CA ILE A 70 7.28 0.22 5.61
C ILE A 70 5.86 0.59 6.00
N ARG A 71 5.50 1.86 5.83
CA ARG A 71 4.13 2.34 5.94
C ARG A 71 3.39 2.16 4.63
N ALA A 72 2.12 1.81 4.71
CA ALA A 72 1.22 1.76 3.55
C ALA A 72 -0.08 2.50 3.89
N TYR A 73 -0.28 3.66 3.27
CA TYR A 73 -1.51 4.43 3.39
C TYR A 73 -2.55 3.85 2.46
N ARG A 74 -3.62 3.31 3.04
CA ARG A 74 -4.75 2.73 2.32
C ARG A 74 -5.91 3.72 2.35
N ILE A 75 -6.13 4.36 1.21
CA ILE A 75 -7.16 5.39 1.02
C ILE A 75 -8.43 4.70 0.53
N ILE A 76 -9.44 4.63 1.41
CA ILE A 76 -10.73 4.02 1.12
C ILE A 76 -11.67 5.13 0.66
N VAL A 77 -12.00 5.15 -0.63
CA VAL A 77 -12.90 6.17 -1.20
C VAL A 77 -14.10 5.53 -1.86
N ASP A 78 -15.25 6.18 -1.71
CA ASP A 78 -16.46 5.83 -2.44
C ASP A 78 -16.25 6.21 -3.91
N ASP A 79 -16.20 5.22 -4.79
CA ASP A 79 -16.03 5.44 -6.21
C ASP A 79 -17.36 5.80 -6.87
N LYS A 80 -17.37 6.96 -7.54
CA LYS A 80 -18.52 7.46 -8.30
C LYS A 80 -18.55 6.91 -9.73
N LEU A 81 -17.48 6.23 -10.20
CA LEU A 81 -17.40 5.66 -11.56
C LEU A 81 -18.54 4.67 -11.85
N LYS A 82 -19.08 4.06 -10.79
CA LYS A 82 -20.28 3.18 -10.75
C LYS A 82 -21.51 3.72 -11.48
N GLY A 83 -21.55 5.02 -11.79
CA GLY A 83 -22.61 5.66 -12.55
C GLY A 83 -22.64 5.28 -14.03
N SER A 84 -21.56 4.73 -14.59
CA SER A 84 -21.42 4.51 -16.05
C SER A 84 -21.64 3.05 -16.49
N GLU A 85 -21.62 2.09 -15.58
CA GLU A 85 -21.69 0.66 -15.86
C GLU A 85 -23.14 0.14 -15.87
N PRO A 86 -23.45 -0.97 -16.55
CA PRO A 86 -24.78 -1.58 -16.50
C PRO A 86 -25.20 -2.01 -15.09
N PHE A 87 -26.52 -1.96 -14.79
CA PHE A 87 -27.07 -2.25 -13.46
C PHE A 87 -26.62 -3.60 -12.89
N TRP A 88 -26.58 -4.67 -13.69
CA TRP A 88 -26.15 -5.98 -13.22
C TRP A 88 -24.69 -5.99 -12.74
N VAL A 89 -23.79 -5.25 -13.40
CA VAL A 89 -22.38 -5.11 -12.97
C VAL A 89 -22.29 -4.36 -11.64
N ARG A 90 -23.12 -3.33 -11.47
CA ARG A 90 -23.19 -2.54 -10.22
C ARG A 90 -23.58 -3.40 -9.00
N VAL A 91 -24.34 -4.47 -9.20
CA VAL A 91 -24.76 -5.38 -8.14
C VAL A 91 -23.64 -6.32 -7.71
N PHE A 92 -22.53 -6.44 -8.44
CA PHE A 92 -21.39 -7.29 -8.05
C PHE A 92 -20.11 -6.52 -7.72
N MET A 93 -20.05 -5.22 -8.04
CA MET A 93 -18.89 -4.38 -7.72
C MET A 93 -19.07 -3.62 -6.40
N PRO A 94 -18.05 -3.58 -5.52
CA PRO A 94 -18.07 -2.71 -4.37
C PRO A 94 -18.18 -1.25 -4.81
N THR A 95 -18.81 -0.43 -3.99
CA THR A 95 -18.85 1.03 -4.18
C THR A 95 -17.58 1.71 -3.68
N LYS A 96 -16.71 0.96 -3.01
CA LYS A 96 -15.46 1.45 -2.41
C LYS A 96 -14.27 0.93 -3.19
N ASN A 97 -13.29 1.80 -3.39
CA ASN A 97 -11.96 1.43 -3.87
C ASN A 97 -10.93 1.69 -2.77
N VAL A 98 -9.87 0.90 -2.77
CA VAL A 98 -8.69 1.09 -1.91
C VAL A 98 -7.52 1.48 -2.78
N PHE A 99 -6.99 2.68 -2.58
CA PHE A 99 -5.72 3.12 -3.15
C PHE A 99 -4.62 2.91 -2.13
N ILE A 100 -3.47 2.37 -2.56
CA ILE A 100 -2.34 2.13 -1.67
C ILE A 100 -1.20 3.06 -2.07
N MET A 101 -0.76 3.88 -1.13
CA MET A 101 0.37 4.81 -1.27
C MET A 101 1.43 4.48 -0.22
N ILE A 102 2.68 4.36 -0.64
CA ILE A 102 3.82 4.02 0.21
C ILE A 102 4.79 5.20 0.19
N PRO A 103 5.26 5.74 1.32
CA PRO A 103 6.29 6.78 1.35
C PRO A 103 7.55 6.37 0.60
N SER A 104 8.05 7.25 -0.26
CA SER A 104 9.32 7.04 -0.94
C SER A 104 10.49 6.87 0.05
N GLU A 105 10.46 7.59 1.18
CA GLU A 105 11.51 7.51 2.20
C GLU A 105 11.63 6.13 2.86
N ASP A 106 10.51 5.41 3.05
CA ASP A 106 10.52 4.06 3.61
C ASP A 106 11.17 3.08 2.63
N ILE A 107 10.90 3.27 1.33
CA ILE A 107 11.53 2.50 0.27
C ILE A 107 13.03 2.80 0.17
N ALA A 108 13.44 4.07 0.29
CA ALA A 108 14.84 4.47 0.30
C ALA A 108 15.60 3.81 1.46
N LYS A 109 15.05 3.86 2.67
CA LYS A 109 15.64 3.19 3.87
C LYS A 109 15.83 1.70 3.65
N ILE A 110 14.82 1.00 3.12
CA ILE A 110 14.92 -0.44 2.83
C ILE A 110 15.98 -0.73 1.77
N LYS A 111 16.09 0.13 0.74
CA LYS A 111 17.11 -0.01 -0.31
C LYS A 111 18.52 0.09 0.27
N GLU A 112 18.77 1.07 1.12
CA GLU A 112 20.06 1.23 1.80
C GLU A 112 20.39 0.03 2.70
N GLU A 113 19.43 -0.48 3.47
CA GLU A 113 19.62 -1.69 4.27
C GLU A 113 19.99 -2.90 3.41
N MET A 114 19.35 -3.06 2.25
CA MET A 114 19.63 -4.17 1.32
C MET A 114 21.05 -4.08 0.76
N ILE A 115 21.49 -2.88 0.39
CA ILE A 115 22.86 -2.63 -0.09
C ILE A 115 23.87 -2.95 1.00
N ASN A 116 23.68 -2.41 2.22
CA ASN A 116 24.58 -2.64 3.36
C ASN A 116 24.70 -4.14 3.70
N LYS A 117 23.57 -4.88 3.67
CA LYS A 117 23.56 -6.35 3.88
C LYS A 117 24.32 -7.08 2.77
N ALA A 118 24.17 -6.66 1.51
CA ALA A 118 24.88 -7.24 0.39
C ALA A 118 26.40 -7.02 0.50
N GLU A 119 26.83 -5.79 0.80
CA GLU A 119 28.24 -5.44 0.98
C GLU A 119 28.90 -6.22 2.12
N ALA A 120 28.22 -6.31 3.28
CA ALA A 120 28.70 -7.09 4.41
C ALA A 120 28.87 -8.58 4.06
N LYS A 121 27.95 -9.14 3.26
CA LYS A 121 28.05 -10.52 2.78
C LYS A 121 29.22 -10.71 1.82
N ILE A 122 29.44 -9.77 0.89
CA ILE A 122 30.59 -9.78 -0.03
C ILE A 122 31.91 -9.73 0.74
N LYS A 123 32.03 -8.84 1.75
CA LYS A 123 33.23 -8.73 2.58
C LYS A 123 33.55 -10.02 3.32
N LYS A 124 32.53 -10.68 3.90
CA LYS A 124 32.67 -11.98 4.58
C LYS A 124 33.13 -13.09 3.61
N LEU A 125 32.67 -13.08 2.37
CA LEU A 125 33.08 -14.07 1.36
C LEU A 125 34.51 -13.82 0.87
N ARG A 126 34.94 -12.55 0.75
CA ARG A 126 36.30 -12.19 0.34
C ARG A 126 37.35 -12.48 1.42
N GLY A 127 37.03 -12.25 2.70
CA GLY A 127 37.93 -12.54 3.82
C GLY A 127 38.02 -14.01 4.25
N LYS A 128 37.28 -14.91 3.58
CA LYS A 128 37.37 -16.37 3.75
C LYS A 128 38.26 -17.05 2.71
N LYS A 129 38.96 -16.27 1.87
CA LYS A 129 40.02 -16.75 0.98
C LYS A 129 41.37 -16.62 1.64
#